data_AF-A0A9X2YN03-F1
#
_entry.id   AF-A0A9X2YN03-F1
#
_cell.length_a   1.000
_cell.length_b   1.000
_cell.length_c   1.000
_cell.angle_alpha   90.00
_cell.angle_beta   90.00
_cell.angle_gamma   90.00
#
_symmetry.space_group_name_H-M   'P 1'
#
loop_
_entity.id
_entity.type
_entity.pdbx_description
1 polymer ?
#
loop_
_entity_poly.entity_id
_entity_poly.type
_entity_poly.pdbx_seq_one_letter_code
_entity_poly.pdbx_strand_id
1 'polypeptide(L)'
;MTVVLVDPRRPSLVPVAAIEMLAGDVQYTEEMPIAVPWSLPAARPAYDGEDAPVLLSSDPEHPAVRTRLAAGDRLIAAPEPQGGERLVDAVAMMDKLRTAGPWESEQTHDSLRRYLLEETYELFDAVHSGNADELREELGDVLLQVLFHARIAEDAPEHPFTIDDVADSLVRKLGNRVPAVLAGESISLDEQLAQWEERKAQEQSVRSRRSSMDDVPTGQPALALTQKVIARVTQAGLPADLIPASLTAVTISADVDAENHLRTATLEFMETVRRVERDIAAGRRGEDVPEELDIASLGAVSEDEWREYWPSDTAPDVDATIDDDFLDDIAEDVAAEDITEDGADDDVEDDVADDDAELEVEMNTEPAPDRIPEPSPVEVPEPGPVEVPEPSPVDVPEPAPADPPAAGEVSTAER
;
A
#
# COMPACT_ATOMS: atom_id res chain seq x y z
N MET A 1 15.14 18.72 -42.02
CA MET A 1 14.04 19.41 -41.35
C MET A 1 13.98 18.85 -39.92
N THR A 2 13.01 19.25 -39.10
CA THR A 2 12.93 18.84 -37.70
C THR A 2 11.55 18.28 -37.39
N VAL A 3 11.50 17.18 -36.63
CA VAL A 3 10.29 16.69 -35.99
C VAL A 3 10.35 17.08 -34.52
N VAL A 4 9.32 17.79 -34.05
CA VAL A 4 9.13 18.13 -32.64
C VAL A 4 8.01 17.24 -32.11
N LEU A 5 8.37 16.32 -31.20
CA LEU A 5 7.40 15.50 -30.48
C LEU A 5 7.11 16.13 -29.12
N VAL A 6 5.86 16.47 -28.88
CA VAL A 6 5.38 16.91 -27.56
C VAL A 6 4.71 15.77 -26.83
N ASP A 7 4.64 15.86 -25.50
CA ASP A 7 3.92 14.90 -24.69
C ASP A 7 2.41 14.99 -25.01
N PRO A 8 1.74 13.88 -25.41
CA PRO A 8 0.29 13.88 -25.69
C PRO A 8 -0.56 14.27 -24.48
N ARG A 9 -0.06 14.08 -23.25
CA ARG A 9 -0.74 14.50 -22.01
C ARG A 9 -0.56 15.98 -21.72
N ARG A 10 0.54 16.57 -22.19
CA ARG A 10 0.91 17.97 -21.96
C ARG A 10 1.40 18.61 -23.27
N PRO A 11 0.56 18.70 -24.30
CA PRO A 11 0.99 19.11 -25.64
C PRO A 11 1.39 20.59 -25.74
N SER A 12 1.14 21.37 -24.68
CA SER A 12 1.62 22.74 -24.50
C SER A 12 3.04 22.82 -23.92
N LEU A 13 3.58 21.73 -23.36
CA LEU A 13 4.96 21.67 -22.89
C LEU A 13 5.90 21.33 -24.05
N VAL A 14 6.57 22.36 -24.54
CA VAL A 14 7.51 22.24 -25.66
C VAL A 14 8.94 22.06 -25.13
N PRO A 15 9.74 21.14 -25.70
CA PRO A 15 11.17 21.08 -25.41
C PRO A 15 11.85 22.43 -25.68
N VAL A 16 12.67 22.90 -24.73
CA VAL A 16 13.35 24.21 -24.84
C VAL A 16 14.16 24.32 -26.14
N ALA A 17 14.76 23.21 -26.59
CA ALA A 17 15.52 23.14 -27.84
C ALA A 17 14.69 23.39 -29.12
N ALA A 18 13.35 23.32 -29.04
CA ALA A 18 12.44 23.54 -30.17
C ALA A 18 11.84 24.97 -30.21
N ILE A 19 11.99 25.79 -29.16
CA ILE A 19 11.32 27.09 -29.03
C ILE A 19 11.60 28.02 -30.23
N GLU A 20 12.87 28.18 -30.61
CA GLU A 20 13.23 29.04 -31.74
C GLU A 20 12.65 28.54 -33.07
N MET A 21 12.48 27.22 -33.21
CA MET A 21 12.00 26.60 -34.45
C MET A 21 10.47 26.76 -34.60
N LEU A 22 9.74 26.75 -33.49
CA LEU A 22 8.29 26.92 -33.49
C LEU A 22 7.82 28.33 -33.82
N ALA A 23 8.71 29.32 -33.84
CA ALA A 23 8.42 30.68 -34.28
C ALA A 23 8.36 30.82 -35.82
N GLY A 24 8.79 29.80 -36.57
CA GLY A 24 8.82 29.77 -38.03
C GLY A 24 7.63 29.05 -38.67
N ASP A 25 7.81 28.57 -39.92
CA ASP A 25 6.83 27.73 -40.62
C ASP A 25 6.79 26.33 -39.99
N VAL A 26 5.63 25.97 -39.46
CA VAL A 26 5.40 24.73 -38.71
C VAL A 26 4.20 24.01 -39.32
N GLN A 27 4.37 22.74 -39.65
CA GLN A 27 3.24 21.84 -39.88
C GLN A 27 2.87 21.13 -38.58
N TYR A 28 1.58 20.91 -38.33
CA TYR A 28 1.11 20.12 -37.21
C TYR A 28 0.15 19.01 -37.65
N THR A 29 0.19 17.88 -36.96
CA THR A 29 -0.68 16.72 -37.20
C THR A 29 -2.03 16.87 -36.47
N GLU A 30 -3.06 16.18 -36.95
CA GLU A 30 -4.46 16.39 -36.58
C GLU A 30 -4.83 16.06 -35.13
N GLU A 31 -4.04 15.26 -34.44
CA GLU A 31 -4.26 14.90 -33.03
C GLU A 31 -3.93 16.07 -32.08
N MET A 32 -3.19 17.08 -32.55
CA MET A 32 -2.80 18.23 -31.74
C MET A 32 -4.02 19.05 -31.29
N PRO A 33 -4.17 19.32 -29.98
CA PRO A 33 -5.24 20.17 -29.50
C PRO A 33 -5.14 21.58 -30.10
N ILE A 34 -6.25 22.08 -30.65
CA ILE A 34 -6.33 23.32 -31.44
C ILE A 34 -5.66 24.54 -30.77
N ALA A 35 -5.70 24.62 -29.44
CA ALA A 35 -5.07 25.70 -28.69
C ALA A 35 -3.55 25.81 -28.91
N VAL A 36 -2.87 24.69 -29.15
CA VAL A 36 -1.41 24.67 -29.36
C VAL A 36 -1.02 25.28 -30.70
N PRO A 37 -1.47 24.78 -31.87
CA PRO A 37 -1.10 25.38 -33.15
C PRO A 37 -1.63 26.81 -33.30
N TRP A 38 -2.77 27.18 -32.70
CA TRP A 38 -3.26 28.56 -32.73
C TRP A 38 -2.39 29.55 -31.96
N SER A 39 -1.56 29.07 -31.03
CA SER A 39 -0.57 29.90 -30.33
C SER A 39 0.70 30.16 -31.14
N LEU A 40 0.89 29.43 -32.24
CA LEU A 40 2.08 29.52 -33.08
C LEU A 40 1.84 30.47 -34.26
N PRO A 41 2.81 31.35 -34.59
CA PRO A 41 2.62 32.45 -35.53
C PRO A 41 2.40 32.02 -36.99
N ALA A 42 2.89 30.85 -37.39
CA ALA A 42 2.80 30.35 -38.76
C ALA A 42 2.57 28.82 -38.81
N ALA A 43 1.74 28.30 -37.89
CA ALA A 43 1.36 26.89 -37.90
C ALA A 43 0.25 26.58 -38.90
N ARG A 44 0.36 25.46 -39.62
CA ARG A 44 -0.63 24.96 -40.58
C ARG A 44 -0.76 23.43 -40.52
N PRO A 45 -1.90 22.85 -40.90
CA PRO A 45 -2.07 21.40 -40.85
C PRO A 45 -1.09 20.66 -41.78
N ALA A 46 -0.64 19.48 -41.37
CA ALA A 46 0.32 18.65 -42.11
C ALA A 46 -0.26 18.08 -43.42
N TYR A 47 -1.59 18.00 -43.55
CA TYR A 47 -2.27 17.58 -44.77
C TYR A 47 -2.39 18.69 -45.83
N ASP A 48 -1.90 19.90 -45.55
CA ASP A 48 -1.98 21.05 -46.45
C ASP A 48 -0.60 21.58 -46.88
N GLY A 49 -0.42 21.73 -48.20
CA GLY A 49 0.72 22.38 -48.83
C GLY A 49 2.03 21.57 -48.87
N GLU A 50 3.14 22.28 -49.11
CA GLU A 50 4.50 21.72 -49.13
C GLU A 50 5.02 21.47 -47.72
N ASP A 51 5.99 20.56 -47.59
CA ASP A 51 6.63 20.22 -46.32
C ASP A 51 7.25 21.44 -45.61
N ALA A 52 6.81 21.73 -44.39
CA ALA A 52 7.40 22.75 -43.54
C ALA A 52 8.75 22.32 -42.93
N PRO A 53 9.64 23.28 -42.60
CA PRO A 53 10.88 23.03 -41.87
C PRO A 53 10.72 22.27 -40.55
N VAL A 54 9.56 22.41 -39.91
CA VAL A 54 9.21 21.77 -38.63
C VAL A 54 7.90 21.01 -38.77
N LEU A 55 7.88 19.76 -38.31
CA LEU A 55 6.66 19.00 -38.07
C LEU A 55 6.45 18.86 -36.56
N LEU A 56 5.34 19.38 -36.04
CA LEU A 56 4.91 19.27 -34.64
C LEU A 56 3.85 18.16 -34.52
N SER A 57 4.04 17.22 -33.61
CA SER A 57 3.10 16.13 -33.36
C SER A 57 3.18 15.67 -31.91
N SER A 58 2.12 15.08 -31.39
CA SER A 58 2.14 14.33 -30.12
C SER A 58 2.09 12.81 -30.30
N ASP A 59 1.96 12.35 -31.54
CA ASP A 59 1.92 10.93 -31.89
C ASP A 59 3.22 10.49 -32.59
N PRO A 60 4.11 9.75 -31.89
CA PRO A 60 5.35 9.24 -32.50
C PRO A 60 5.08 8.26 -33.66
N GLU A 61 3.92 7.61 -33.69
CA GLU A 61 3.55 6.62 -34.70
C GLU A 61 2.82 7.23 -35.91
N HIS A 62 2.58 8.54 -35.89
CA HIS A 62 1.89 9.22 -36.97
C HIS A 62 2.62 9.04 -38.32
N PRO A 63 1.93 8.75 -39.45
CA PRO A 63 2.58 8.47 -40.73
C PRO A 63 3.53 9.58 -41.21
N ALA A 64 3.17 10.86 -41.00
CA ALA A 64 4.03 11.99 -41.35
C ALA A 64 5.30 12.04 -40.48
N VAL A 65 5.20 11.74 -39.19
CA VAL A 65 6.33 11.68 -38.26
C VAL A 65 7.29 10.58 -38.70
N ARG A 66 6.77 9.36 -38.90
CA ARG A 66 7.57 8.21 -39.35
C ARG A 66 8.26 8.48 -40.69
N THR A 67 7.57 9.14 -41.61
CA THR A 67 8.13 9.51 -42.93
C THR A 67 9.28 10.50 -42.80
N ARG A 68 9.11 11.58 -42.02
CA ARG A 68 10.16 12.60 -41.79
C ARG A 68 11.37 12.01 -41.06
N LEU A 69 11.15 11.20 -40.03
CA LEU A 69 12.23 10.52 -39.30
C LEU A 69 12.98 9.53 -40.19
N ALA A 70 12.28 8.75 -41.02
CA ALA A 70 12.91 7.85 -41.99
C ALA A 70 13.72 8.60 -43.06
N ALA A 71 13.35 9.84 -43.39
CA ALA A 71 14.11 10.73 -44.26
C ALA A 71 15.35 11.35 -43.59
N GLY A 72 15.57 11.11 -42.29
CA GLY A 72 16.73 11.59 -41.54
C GLY A 72 16.53 12.96 -40.88
N ASP A 73 15.29 13.41 -40.71
CA ASP A 73 15.01 14.63 -39.96
C ASP A 73 15.45 14.52 -38.50
N ARG A 74 15.86 15.66 -37.93
CA ARG A 74 16.26 15.74 -36.54
C ARG A 74 15.03 15.61 -35.64
N LEU A 75 15.07 14.69 -34.68
CA LEU A 75 14.06 14.59 -33.63
C LEU A 75 14.40 15.50 -32.44
N ILE A 76 13.42 16.26 -31.97
CA ILE A 76 13.42 16.93 -30.67
C ILE A 76 12.15 16.47 -29.95
N ALA A 77 12.30 15.64 -28.93
CA ALA A 77 11.18 15.12 -28.15
C ALA A 77 11.16 15.71 -26.74
N ALA A 78 9.98 15.76 -26.13
CA ALA A 78 9.85 15.84 -24.69
C ALA A 78 10.56 14.63 -24.03
N PRO A 79 11.04 14.74 -22.78
CA PRO A 79 11.52 13.58 -22.04
C PRO A 79 10.45 12.49 -22.05
N GLU A 80 10.88 11.23 -22.10
CA GLU A 80 9.98 10.09 -21.95
C GLU A 80 9.15 10.23 -20.67
N PRO A 81 7.87 9.80 -20.68
CA PRO A 81 7.04 9.77 -19.48
C PRO A 81 7.75 9.06 -18.33
N GLN A 82 7.81 9.71 -17.18
CA GLN A 82 8.36 9.13 -15.98
C GLN A 82 7.43 8.06 -15.41
N GLY A 83 8.00 6.99 -14.87
CA GLY A 83 7.24 5.99 -14.13
C GLY A 83 6.48 6.65 -12.98
N GLY A 84 5.17 6.41 -12.88
CA GLY A 84 4.32 6.95 -11.82
C GLY A 84 3.60 8.27 -12.14
N GLU A 85 3.75 8.86 -13.33
CA GLU A 85 3.03 10.11 -13.68
C GLU A 85 1.50 10.03 -13.62
N ARG A 86 0.90 8.83 -13.67
CA ARG A 86 -0.54 8.64 -13.46
C ARG A 86 -0.96 8.79 -12.00
N LEU A 87 -0.05 8.57 -11.05
CA LEU A 87 -0.31 8.82 -9.63
C LEU A 87 -0.57 10.31 -9.40
N VAL A 88 0.18 11.19 -10.08
CA VAL A 88 -0.03 12.64 -9.98
C VAL A 88 -1.41 13.06 -10.50
N ASP A 89 -1.88 12.45 -11.59
CA ASP A 89 -3.26 12.68 -12.07
C ASP A 89 -4.29 12.21 -11.03
N ALA A 90 -4.07 11.04 -10.42
CA ALA A 90 -4.96 10.47 -9.41
C ALA A 90 -5.04 11.36 -8.16
N VAL A 91 -3.90 11.92 -7.71
CA VAL A 91 -3.85 12.91 -6.62
C VAL A 91 -4.71 14.13 -6.96
N ALA A 92 -4.53 14.71 -8.15
CA ALA A 92 -5.31 15.87 -8.59
C ALA A 92 -6.81 15.55 -8.75
N MET A 93 -7.13 14.34 -9.20
CA MET A 93 -8.52 13.87 -9.30
C MET A 93 -9.14 13.73 -7.91
N MET A 94 -8.42 13.12 -6.95
CA MET A 94 -8.89 12.97 -5.58
C MET A 94 -9.12 14.33 -4.91
N ASP A 95 -8.23 15.31 -5.09
CA ASP A 95 -8.45 16.67 -4.57
C ASP A 95 -9.74 17.29 -5.12
N LYS A 96 -9.98 17.14 -6.42
CA LYS A 96 -11.21 17.60 -7.06
C LYS A 96 -12.45 16.89 -6.52
N LEU A 97 -12.38 15.56 -6.36
CA LEU A 97 -13.47 14.77 -5.80
C LEU A 97 -13.75 15.19 -4.35
N ARG A 98 -12.72 15.30 -3.50
CA ARG A 98 -12.86 15.78 -2.12
C ARG A 98 -13.50 17.16 -2.03
N THR A 99 -13.12 18.06 -2.94
CA THR A 99 -13.56 19.47 -2.90
C THR A 99 -14.97 19.68 -3.47
N ALA A 100 -15.35 18.92 -4.50
CA ALA A 100 -16.58 19.16 -5.27
C ALA A 100 -17.58 18.00 -5.26
N GLY A 101 -17.14 16.81 -4.85
CA GLY A 101 -17.94 15.59 -4.80
C GLY A 101 -18.80 15.52 -3.53
N PRO A 102 -20.10 15.21 -3.64
CA PRO A 102 -21.00 15.20 -2.49
C PRO A 102 -20.69 14.05 -1.54
N TRP A 103 -20.28 12.88 -2.04
CA TRP A 103 -19.96 11.72 -1.21
C TRP A 103 -18.54 11.80 -0.65
N GLU A 104 -17.58 12.21 -1.48
CA GLU A 104 -16.15 12.27 -1.13
C GLU A 104 -15.84 13.36 -0.10
N SER A 105 -16.60 14.46 -0.11
CA SER A 105 -16.48 15.53 0.89
C SER A 105 -17.00 15.11 2.28
N GLU A 106 -17.92 14.16 2.35
CA GLU A 106 -18.51 13.66 3.61
C GLU A 106 -17.68 12.52 4.24
N GLN A 107 -16.75 11.91 3.50
CA GLN A 107 -15.96 10.80 4.03
C GLN A 107 -15.02 11.24 5.16
N THR A 108 -14.87 10.36 6.16
CA THR A 108 -13.93 10.46 7.27
C THR A 108 -12.98 9.27 7.27
N HIS A 109 -11.94 9.32 8.10
CA HIS A 109 -11.07 8.14 8.28
C HIS A 109 -11.87 6.93 8.77
N ASP A 110 -12.84 7.14 9.65
CA ASP A 110 -13.62 6.06 10.25
C ASP A 110 -14.62 5.44 9.28
N SER A 111 -15.30 6.26 8.46
CA SER A 111 -16.27 5.77 7.46
C SER A 111 -15.60 4.94 6.37
N LEU A 112 -14.31 5.15 6.12
CA LEU A 112 -13.54 4.44 5.09
C LEU A 112 -12.89 3.13 5.56
N ARG A 113 -12.85 2.85 6.87
CA ARG A 113 -12.19 1.65 7.43
C ARG A 113 -12.75 0.35 6.85
N ARG A 114 -14.08 0.27 6.69
CA ARG A 114 -14.76 -0.90 6.14
C ARG A 114 -14.28 -1.19 4.72
N TYR A 115 -14.33 -0.18 3.84
CA TYR A 115 -13.91 -0.32 2.45
C TYR A 115 -12.45 -0.73 2.36
N LEU A 116 -11.53 -0.10 3.11
CA LEU A 116 -10.13 -0.50 3.12
C LEU A 116 -9.91 -1.98 3.50
N LEU A 117 -10.72 -2.52 4.42
CA LEU A 117 -10.65 -3.92 4.79
C LEU A 117 -11.18 -4.83 3.67
N GLU A 118 -12.31 -4.47 3.06
CA GLU A 118 -12.89 -5.16 1.90
C GLU A 118 -11.87 -5.22 0.75
N GLU A 119 -11.32 -4.08 0.29
CA GLU A 119 -10.33 -4.02 -0.79
C GLU A 119 -9.05 -4.83 -0.48
N THR A 120 -8.67 -4.93 0.80
CA THR A 120 -7.51 -5.73 1.21
C THR A 120 -7.77 -7.23 1.02
N TYR A 121 -8.98 -7.70 1.29
CA TYR A 121 -9.35 -9.09 1.08
C TYR A 121 -9.56 -9.41 -0.39
N GLU A 122 -10.17 -8.50 -1.16
CA GLU A 122 -10.29 -8.64 -2.62
C GLU A 122 -8.90 -8.71 -3.27
N LEU A 123 -7.96 -7.86 -2.83
CA LEU A 123 -6.56 -7.96 -3.23
C LEU A 123 -5.92 -9.33 -2.89
N PHE A 124 -6.22 -9.91 -1.73
CA PHE A 124 -5.72 -11.25 -1.38
C PHE A 124 -6.29 -12.33 -2.31
N ASP A 125 -7.58 -12.25 -2.64
CA ASP A 125 -8.23 -13.16 -3.57
C ASP A 125 -7.65 -13.03 -4.98
N ALA A 126 -7.39 -11.80 -5.45
CA ALA A 126 -6.74 -11.54 -6.74
C ALA A 126 -5.29 -12.08 -6.80
N VAL A 127 -4.52 -11.94 -5.71
CA VAL A 127 -3.18 -12.56 -5.60
C VAL A 127 -3.30 -14.08 -5.64
N HIS A 128 -4.30 -14.66 -4.98
CA HIS A 128 -4.51 -16.11 -4.96
C HIS A 128 -4.95 -16.65 -6.32
N SER A 129 -5.82 -15.93 -7.03
CA SER A 129 -6.34 -16.30 -8.34
C SER A 129 -5.24 -16.25 -9.43
N GLY A 130 -4.23 -15.41 -9.23
CA GLY A 130 -3.14 -15.18 -10.19
C GLY A 130 -3.58 -14.39 -11.43
N ASN A 131 -4.77 -13.80 -11.39
CA ASN A 131 -5.30 -12.96 -12.45
C ASN A 131 -4.67 -11.57 -12.40
N ALA A 132 -3.84 -11.25 -13.39
CA ALA A 132 -3.10 -9.99 -13.42
C ALA A 132 -3.99 -8.76 -13.64
N ASP A 133 -5.13 -8.90 -14.31
CA ASP A 133 -6.05 -7.77 -14.53
C ASP A 133 -6.81 -7.42 -13.25
N GLU A 134 -7.33 -8.44 -12.55
CA GLU A 134 -7.98 -8.31 -11.23
C GLU A 134 -6.98 -7.77 -10.20
N LEU A 135 -5.76 -8.33 -10.14
CA LEU A 135 -4.71 -7.82 -9.25
C LEU A 135 -4.42 -6.32 -9.48
N ARG A 136 -4.45 -5.85 -10.74
CA ARG A 136 -4.23 -4.44 -11.06
C ARG A 136 -5.41 -3.57 -10.59
N GLU A 137 -6.63 -4.07 -10.70
CA GLU A 137 -7.86 -3.40 -10.24
C GLU A 137 -7.82 -3.21 -8.71
N GLU A 138 -7.63 -4.30 -7.96
CA GLU A 138 -7.60 -4.27 -6.50
C GLU A 138 -6.43 -3.44 -5.93
N LEU A 139 -5.26 -3.47 -6.59
CA LEU A 139 -4.15 -2.58 -6.23
C LEU A 139 -4.52 -1.10 -6.45
N GLY A 140 -5.37 -0.82 -7.43
CA GLY A 140 -5.95 0.49 -7.70
C GLY A 140 -6.89 0.94 -6.59
N ASP A 141 -7.74 0.05 -6.08
CA ASP A 141 -8.70 0.37 -5.03
C ASP A 141 -8.02 0.55 -3.65
N VAL A 142 -7.02 -0.28 -3.33
CA VAL A 142 -6.16 -0.03 -2.17
C VAL A 142 -5.41 1.31 -2.30
N LEU A 143 -4.94 1.67 -3.49
CA LEU A 143 -4.33 2.98 -3.73
C LEU A 143 -5.34 4.12 -3.58
N LEU A 144 -6.59 3.94 -4.03
CA LEU A 144 -7.67 4.91 -3.84
C LEU A 144 -7.90 5.19 -2.35
N GLN A 145 -7.89 4.16 -1.50
CA GLN A 145 -7.99 4.34 -0.05
C GLN A 145 -6.83 5.17 0.52
N VAL A 146 -5.59 4.91 0.08
CA VAL A 146 -4.43 5.72 0.48
C VAL A 146 -4.60 7.19 0.09
N LEU A 147 -5.09 7.47 -1.11
CA LEU A 147 -5.35 8.83 -1.59
C LEU A 147 -6.45 9.53 -0.78
N PHE A 148 -7.53 8.82 -0.45
CA PHE A 148 -8.59 9.35 0.42
C PHE A 148 -8.07 9.73 1.79
N HIS A 149 -7.39 8.81 2.48
CA HIS A 149 -6.85 9.09 3.82
C HIS A 149 -5.84 10.23 3.80
N ALA A 150 -4.94 10.29 2.81
CA ALA A 150 -4.00 11.40 2.68
C ALA A 150 -4.72 12.74 2.45
N ARG A 151 -5.75 12.77 1.61
CA ARG A 151 -6.46 14.01 1.30
C ARG A 151 -7.38 14.47 2.44
N ILE A 152 -7.98 13.54 3.20
CA ILE A 152 -8.72 13.86 4.44
C ILE A 152 -7.78 14.42 5.50
N ALA A 153 -6.59 13.85 5.65
CA ALA A 153 -5.58 14.33 6.61
C ALA A 153 -5.08 15.74 6.30
N GLU A 154 -5.10 16.16 5.03
CA GLU A 154 -4.78 17.53 4.63
C GLU A 154 -5.80 18.55 5.17
N ASP A 155 -7.06 18.14 5.39
CA ASP A 155 -8.11 18.97 5.99
C ASP A 155 -8.00 19.05 7.53
N ALA A 156 -7.11 18.27 8.16
CA ALA A 156 -7.05 18.16 9.60
C ALA A 156 -6.64 19.50 10.27
N PRO A 157 -7.34 19.92 11.35
CA PRO A 157 -6.98 21.15 12.06
C PRO A 157 -5.65 21.03 12.81
N GLU A 158 -5.27 19.81 13.21
CA GLU A 158 -4.06 19.50 13.95
C GLU A 158 -3.23 18.47 13.18
N HIS A 159 -1.93 18.72 13.09
CA HIS A 159 -0.97 17.83 12.41
C HIS A 159 -1.37 17.40 10.97
N PRO A 160 -1.81 18.32 10.09
CA PRO A 160 -2.16 17.97 8.73
C PRO A 160 -0.94 17.44 7.96
N PHE A 161 -1.20 16.53 7.04
CA PHE A 161 -0.20 16.01 6.10
C PHE A 161 -0.83 15.70 4.76
N THR A 162 0.00 15.62 3.73
CA THR A 162 -0.40 15.40 2.34
C THR A 162 0.06 14.02 1.85
N ILE A 163 -0.36 13.63 0.64
CA ILE A 163 0.15 12.42 -0.02
C ILE A 163 1.67 12.47 -0.24
N ASP A 164 2.24 13.66 -0.44
CA ASP A 164 3.68 13.82 -0.59
C ASP A 164 4.42 13.54 0.72
N ASP A 165 3.84 13.90 1.86
CA ASP A 165 4.38 13.56 3.19
C ASP A 165 4.33 12.05 3.46
N VAL A 166 3.26 11.37 3.01
CA VAL A 166 3.14 9.90 3.05
C VAL A 166 4.24 9.25 2.21
N ALA A 167 4.44 9.73 0.98
CA ALA A 167 5.47 9.23 0.06
C ALA A 167 6.88 9.48 0.61
N ASP A 168 7.16 10.68 1.13
CA ASP A 168 8.45 11.04 1.73
C ASP A 168 8.74 10.19 2.99
N SER A 169 7.73 9.92 3.82
CA SER A 169 7.84 8.99 4.95
C SER A 169 8.24 7.58 4.49
N LEU A 170 7.60 7.06 3.44
CA LEU A 170 7.95 5.77 2.85
C LEU A 170 9.37 5.76 2.27
N VAL A 171 9.75 6.79 1.50
CA VAL A 171 11.08 6.91 0.89
C VAL A 171 12.17 6.96 1.96
N ARG A 172 11.99 7.78 3.01
CA ARG A 172 12.94 7.84 4.13
C ARG A 172 13.07 6.50 4.83
N LYS A 173 11.95 5.82 5.08
CA LYS A 173 11.92 4.50 5.72
C LYS A 173 12.66 3.44 4.88
N LEU A 174 12.42 3.40 3.57
CA LEU A 174 13.14 2.49 2.67
C LEU A 174 14.62 2.85 2.57
N GLY A 175 14.94 4.14 2.45
CA GLY A 175 16.31 4.68 2.46
C GLY A 175 17.12 4.25 3.68
N ASN A 176 16.49 4.27 4.86
CA ASN A 176 17.13 3.90 6.12
C ASN A 176 17.31 2.38 6.29
N ARG A 177 16.41 1.57 5.73
CA ARG A 177 16.36 0.12 5.96
C ARG A 177 17.17 -0.70 4.97
N VAL A 178 17.34 -0.24 3.73
CA VAL A 178 18.09 -0.95 2.68
C VAL A 178 19.18 -0.08 2.02
N PRO A 179 20.06 0.59 2.79
CA PRO A 179 21.04 1.52 2.23
C PRO A 179 22.03 0.85 1.27
N ALA A 180 22.43 -0.41 1.54
CA ALA A 180 23.37 -1.15 0.68
C ALA A 180 22.78 -1.42 -0.71
N VAL A 181 21.51 -1.86 -0.77
CA VAL A 181 20.80 -2.10 -2.04
C VAL A 181 20.66 -0.80 -2.83
N LEU A 182 20.31 0.30 -2.17
CA LEU A 182 20.18 1.61 -2.81
C LEU A 182 21.52 2.21 -3.25
N ALA A 183 22.62 1.85 -2.59
CA ALA A 183 23.97 2.20 -2.99
C ALA A 183 24.52 1.33 -4.14
N GLY A 184 23.78 0.31 -4.57
CA GLY A 184 24.20 -0.64 -5.61
C GLY A 184 25.22 -1.66 -5.13
N GLU A 185 25.34 -1.87 -3.81
CA GLU A 185 26.21 -2.88 -3.23
C GLU A 185 25.57 -4.27 -3.34
N SER A 186 26.42 -5.29 -3.53
CA SER A 186 25.98 -6.68 -3.47
C SER A 186 25.96 -7.15 -2.02
N ILE A 187 24.78 -7.54 -1.52
CA ILE A 187 24.55 -8.05 -0.17
C ILE A 187 23.79 -9.37 -0.27
N SER A 188 24.06 -10.32 0.64
CA SER A 188 23.29 -11.56 0.69
C SER A 188 21.89 -11.35 1.29
N LEU A 189 20.96 -12.27 1.02
CA LEU A 189 19.60 -12.21 1.57
C LEU A 189 19.61 -12.18 3.12
N ASP A 190 20.42 -13.02 3.74
CA ASP A 190 20.50 -13.12 5.20
C ASP A 190 21.03 -11.83 5.82
N GLU A 191 22.07 -11.24 5.22
CA GLU A 191 22.62 -9.95 5.65
C GLU A 191 21.62 -8.80 5.46
N GLN A 192 20.86 -8.81 4.35
CA GLN A 192 19.82 -7.82 4.09
C GLN A 192 18.68 -7.92 5.13
N LEU A 193 18.24 -9.13 5.46
CA LEU A 193 17.22 -9.35 6.48
C LEU A 193 17.71 -8.94 7.88
N ALA A 194 18.96 -9.26 8.22
CA ALA A 194 19.56 -8.84 9.49
C ALA A 194 19.67 -7.31 9.58
N GLN A 195 20.13 -6.64 8.52
CA GLN A 195 20.19 -5.18 8.44
C GLN A 195 18.78 -4.55 8.56
N TRP A 196 17.79 -5.14 7.90
CA TRP A 196 16.40 -4.67 7.95
C TRP A 196 15.85 -4.70 9.38
N GLU A 197 15.99 -5.83 10.08
CA GLU A 197 15.49 -5.97 11.45
C GLU A 197 16.27 -5.10 12.45
N GLU A 198 17.60 -4.96 12.29
CA GLU A 198 18.40 -4.05 13.11
C GLU A 198 17.93 -2.60 12.97
N ARG A 199 17.76 -2.10 11.74
CA ARG A 199 17.33 -0.72 11.47
C ARG A 199 15.90 -0.46 11.95
N LYS A 200 15.00 -1.42 11.75
CA LYS A 200 13.63 -1.37 12.27
C LYS A 200 13.61 -1.33 13.80
N ALA A 201 14.48 -2.07 14.48
CA ALA A 201 14.59 -2.03 15.94
C ALA A 201 15.12 -0.66 16.42
N GLN A 202 16.12 -0.09 15.74
CA GLN A 202 16.63 1.26 16.04
C GLN A 202 15.53 2.33 15.90
N GLU A 203 14.78 2.33 14.78
CA GLU A 203 13.62 3.23 14.59
C GLU A 203 12.58 3.10 15.70
N GLN A 204 12.31 1.86 16.13
CA GLN A 204 11.36 1.59 17.22
C GLN A 204 11.91 1.94 18.61
N SER A 205 13.22 2.05 18.80
CA SER A 205 13.83 2.49 20.06
C SER A 205 13.87 4.01 20.22
N VAL A 206 13.88 4.76 19.11
CA VAL A 206 13.80 6.22 19.12
C VAL A 206 12.39 6.69 19.47
N ARG A 207 11.36 5.91 19.13
CA ARG A 207 10.01 6.10 19.66
C ARG A 207 10.00 5.68 21.13
N SER A 208 9.72 6.63 22.03
CA SER A 208 9.67 6.41 23.48
C SER A 208 8.50 5.49 23.83
N ARG A 209 8.70 4.18 23.71
CA ARG A 209 7.74 3.16 24.13
C ARG A 209 7.88 2.91 25.62
N ARG A 210 6.77 3.01 26.33
CA ARG A 210 6.66 2.69 27.77
C ARG A 210 6.46 1.19 27.96
N SER A 211 5.85 0.53 26.96
CA SER A 211 5.54 -0.90 26.97
C SER A 211 5.99 -1.61 25.69
N SER A 212 6.30 -2.91 25.78
CA SER A 212 6.49 -3.75 24.59
C SER A 212 5.22 -3.92 23.74
N MET A 213 4.04 -3.65 24.33
CA MET A 213 2.71 -3.71 23.71
C MET A 213 2.30 -2.39 23.03
N ASP A 214 3.11 -1.34 23.11
CA ASP A 214 2.86 -0.09 22.40
C ASP A 214 2.94 -0.32 20.87
N ASP A 215 2.11 0.42 20.13
CA ASP A 215 1.98 0.36 18.67
C ASP A 215 1.57 -1.02 18.10
N VAL A 216 0.94 -1.88 18.90
CA VAL A 216 0.34 -3.12 18.39
C VAL A 216 -1.05 -2.80 17.82
N PRO A 217 -1.30 -2.96 16.50
CA PRO A 217 -2.61 -2.71 15.91
C PRO A 217 -3.62 -3.76 16.39
N THR A 218 -4.57 -3.36 17.21
CA THR A 218 -5.55 -4.27 17.85
C THR A 218 -6.70 -4.69 16.93
N GLY A 219 -6.94 -3.97 15.84
CA GLY A 219 -7.98 -4.29 14.85
C GLY A 219 -7.70 -5.50 13.94
N GLN A 220 -6.57 -6.18 14.11
CA GLN A 220 -6.26 -7.40 13.35
C GLN A 220 -7.13 -8.59 13.81
N PRO A 221 -7.41 -9.58 12.94
CA PRO A 221 -8.01 -10.85 13.35
C PRO A 221 -7.27 -11.46 14.54
N ALA A 222 -8.01 -12.14 15.43
CA ALA A 222 -7.55 -12.49 16.77
C ALA A 222 -6.30 -13.38 16.72
N LEU A 223 -6.24 -14.31 15.78
CA LEU A 223 -5.06 -15.16 15.56
C LEU A 223 -3.82 -14.35 15.17
N ALA A 224 -3.95 -13.42 14.23
CA ALA A 224 -2.84 -12.57 13.78
C ALA A 224 -2.38 -11.61 14.90
N LEU A 225 -3.33 -11.04 15.64
CA LEU A 225 -3.06 -10.22 16.82
C LEU A 225 -2.30 -11.02 17.87
N THR A 226 -2.80 -12.21 18.22
CA THR A 226 -2.20 -13.11 19.21
C THR A 226 -0.76 -13.47 18.83
N GLN A 227 -0.55 -13.88 17.58
CA GLN A 227 0.79 -14.23 17.09
C GLN A 227 1.76 -13.06 17.21
N LYS A 228 1.32 -11.84 16.87
CA LYS A 228 2.13 -10.62 17.00
C LYS A 228 2.44 -10.28 18.45
N VAL A 229 1.46 -10.42 19.34
CA VAL A 229 1.62 -10.20 20.78
C VAL A 229 2.62 -11.20 21.37
N ILE A 230 2.48 -12.49 21.06
CA ILE A 230 3.43 -13.54 21.47
C ILE A 230 4.85 -13.24 20.97
N ALA A 231 5.00 -12.82 19.73
CA ALA A 231 6.30 -12.44 19.18
C ALA A 231 6.92 -11.25 19.94
N ARG A 232 6.12 -10.23 20.30
CA ARG A 232 6.56 -9.06 21.06
C ARG A 232 7.01 -9.40 22.48
N VAL A 233 6.21 -10.18 23.22
CA VAL A 233 6.58 -10.58 24.60
C VAL A 233 7.80 -11.49 24.62
N THR A 234 7.93 -12.39 23.62
CA THR A 234 9.12 -13.26 23.48
C THR A 234 10.36 -12.41 23.24
N GLN A 235 10.28 -11.40 22.37
CA GLN A 235 11.38 -10.46 22.13
C GLN A 235 11.71 -9.61 23.37
N ALA A 236 10.72 -9.32 24.21
CA ALA A 236 10.89 -8.62 25.49
C ALA A 236 11.43 -9.51 26.63
N GLY A 237 11.70 -10.80 26.35
CA GLY A 237 12.26 -11.74 27.31
C GLY A 237 11.25 -12.36 28.27
N LEU A 238 9.94 -12.28 27.97
CA LEU A 238 8.91 -12.93 28.78
C LEU A 238 9.08 -14.46 28.69
N PRO A 239 9.18 -15.19 29.82
CA PRO A 239 9.22 -16.64 29.83
C PRO A 239 7.96 -17.26 29.20
N ALA A 240 8.16 -18.29 28.37
CA ALA A 240 7.08 -18.91 27.61
C ALA A 240 5.98 -19.54 28.49
N ASP A 241 6.31 -19.95 29.71
CA ASP A 241 5.36 -20.51 30.68
C ASP A 241 4.41 -19.47 31.28
N LEU A 242 4.73 -18.18 31.17
CA LEU A 242 3.85 -17.09 31.60
C LEU A 242 2.80 -16.71 30.53
N ILE A 243 2.90 -17.26 29.32
CA ILE A 243 1.91 -17.06 28.25
C ILE A 243 0.70 -17.96 28.52
N PRO A 244 -0.52 -17.41 28.68
CA PRO A 244 -1.72 -18.19 28.93
C PRO A 244 -1.98 -19.25 27.85
N ALA A 245 -2.42 -20.44 28.28
CA ALA A 245 -2.74 -21.53 27.37
C ALA A 245 -3.82 -21.16 26.35
N SER A 246 -4.76 -20.29 26.72
CA SER A 246 -5.82 -19.75 25.83
C SER A 246 -5.29 -19.01 24.60
N LEU A 247 -4.07 -18.47 24.65
CA LEU A 247 -3.41 -17.83 23.52
C LEU A 247 -2.64 -18.81 22.62
N THR A 248 -2.35 -20.00 23.13
CA THR A 248 -1.54 -21.03 22.43
C THR A 248 -2.36 -22.20 21.91
N ALA A 249 -3.61 -22.34 22.38
CA ALA A 249 -4.53 -23.40 22.00
C ALA A 249 -5.94 -22.82 21.80
N VAL A 250 -6.40 -22.81 20.55
CA VAL A 250 -7.72 -22.30 20.16
C VAL A 250 -8.64 -23.47 19.87
N THR A 251 -9.83 -23.48 20.48
CA THR A 251 -10.87 -24.49 20.22
C THR A 251 -11.94 -23.87 19.34
N ILE A 252 -12.25 -24.53 18.22
CA ILE A 252 -13.32 -24.14 17.30
C ILE A 252 -14.46 -25.14 17.44
N SER A 253 -15.63 -24.66 17.87
CA SER A 253 -16.87 -25.44 17.96
C SER A 253 -18.08 -24.57 17.64
N ALA A 254 -19.21 -25.18 17.28
CA ALA A 254 -20.40 -24.46 16.80
C ALA A 254 -21.08 -23.58 17.87
N ASP A 255 -20.75 -23.80 19.14
CA ASP A 255 -21.30 -23.14 20.32
C ASP A 255 -20.39 -22.05 20.89
N VAL A 256 -19.22 -21.81 20.27
CA VAL A 256 -18.19 -20.91 20.78
C VAL A 256 -17.78 -19.91 19.71
N ASP A 257 -17.87 -18.62 20.06
CA ASP A 257 -17.26 -17.56 19.27
C ASP A 257 -15.74 -17.52 19.55
N ALA A 258 -15.01 -18.36 18.80
CA ALA A 258 -13.57 -18.52 18.98
C ALA A 258 -12.78 -17.24 18.68
N GLU A 259 -13.25 -16.41 17.75
CA GLU A 259 -12.60 -15.16 17.35
C GLU A 259 -12.70 -14.13 18.49
N ASN A 260 -13.90 -13.89 19.01
CA ASN A 260 -14.10 -12.95 20.11
C ASN A 260 -13.45 -13.45 21.40
N HIS A 261 -13.54 -14.74 21.72
CA HIS A 261 -12.87 -15.29 22.90
C HIS A 261 -11.35 -15.12 22.83
N LEU A 262 -10.72 -15.44 21.70
CA LEU A 262 -9.27 -15.27 21.54
C LEU A 262 -8.89 -13.79 21.57
N ARG A 263 -9.70 -12.93 20.94
CA ARG A 263 -9.47 -11.48 20.97
C ARG A 263 -9.46 -10.95 22.39
N THR A 264 -10.50 -11.23 23.17
CA THR A 264 -10.60 -10.80 24.57
C THR A 264 -9.42 -11.29 25.39
N ALA A 265 -9.09 -12.58 25.31
CA ALA A 265 -7.93 -13.13 26.01
C ALA A 265 -6.61 -12.45 25.61
N THR A 266 -6.47 -12.07 24.34
CA THR A 266 -5.26 -11.38 23.85
C THR A 266 -5.16 -9.96 24.38
N LEU A 267 -6.27 -9.22 24.39
CA LEU A 267 -6.31 -7.85 24.90
C LEU A 267 -6.08 -7.81 26.42
N GLU A 268 -6.68 -8.73 27.18
CA GLU A 268 -6.44 -8.89 28.61
C GLU A 268 -4.97 -9.25 28.92
N PHE A 269 -4.38 -10.10 28.10
CA PHE A 269 -2.95 -10.43 28.22
C PHE A 269 -2.06 -9.23 27.91
N MET A 270 -2.36 -8.45 26.87
CA MET A 270 -1.65 -7.20 26.57
C MET A 270 -1.71 -6.24 27.76
N GLU A 271 -2.87 -6.11 28.43
CA GLU A 271 -2.99 -5.25 29.60
C GLU A 271 -2.23 -5.79 30.81
N THR A 272 -2.24 -7.10 31.01
CA THR A 272 -1.41 -7.75 32.04
C THR A 272 0.07 -7.44 31.82
N VAL A 273 0.56 -7.55 30.58
CA VAL A 273 1.94 -7.21 30.24
C VAL A 273 2.22 -5.74 30.52
N ARG A 274 1.36 -4.81 30.08
CA ARG A 274 1.53 -3.37 30.34
C ARG A 274 1.62 -3.05 31.83
N ARG A 275 0.75 -3.67 32.64
CA ARG A 275 0.76 -3.51 34.09
C ARG A 275 2.08 -4.01 34.69
N VAL A 276 2.50 -5.22 34.36
CA VAL A 276 3.75 -5.80 34.88
C VAL A 276 4.96 -4.96 34.49
N GLU A 277 5.03 -4.50 33.24
CA GLU A 277 6.10 -3.60 32.78
C GLU A 277 6.10 -2.27 33.55
N ARG A 278 4.93 -1.71 33.84
CA ARG A 278 4.78 -0.51 34.67
C ARG A 278 5.27 -0.76 36.10
N ASP A 279 4.94 -1.90 36.68
CA ASP A 279 5.35 -2.28 38.03
C ASP A 279 6.86 -2.53 38.12
N ILE A 280 7.46 -3.16 37.10
CA ILE A 280 8.93 -3.32 36.98
C ILE A 280 9.61 -1.97 36.87
N ALA A 281 9.10 -1.07 36.01
CA ALA A 281 9.63 0.29 35.88
C ALA A 281 9.57 1.04 37.22
N ALA A 282 8.46 0.94 37.94
CA ALA A 282 8.29 1.53 39.27
C ALA A 282 9.25 0.91 40.30
N GLY A 283 9.44 -0.42 40.27
CA GLY A 283 10.40 -1.14 41.12
C GLY A 283 11.85 -0.72 40.91
N ARG A 284 12.26 -0.52 39.64
CA ARG A 284 13.59 -0.01 39.26
C ARG A 284 13.84 1.42 39.71
N ARG A 285 12.80 2.24 39.79
CA ARG A 285 12.87 3.68 40.14
C ARG A 285 13.20 3.91 41.62
N GLY A 286 12.71 3.07 42.53
CA GLY A 286 12.64 3.39 43.96
C GLY A 286 11.70 4.57 44.26
N GLU A 287 11.54 4.98 45.52
CA GLU A 287 10.55 5.99 45.98
C GLU A 287 10.85 7.46 45.58
N ASP A 288 11.96 7.76 44.90
CA ASP A 288 12.52 9.13 44.85
C ASP A 288 12.20 9.98 43.58
N VAL A 289 11.42 9.50 42.61
CA VAL A 289 11.05 10.29 41.40
C VAL A 289 9.53 10.27 41.11
N PRO A 290 8.85 11.44 40.98
CA PRO A 290 7.44 11.51 40.63
C PRO A 290 7.12 10.95 39.23
N GLU A 291 6.02 10.20 39.11
CA GLU A 291 5.57 9.49 37.90
C GLU A 291 5.35 10.40 36.69
N GLU A 292 4.98 11.68 36.91
CA GLU A 292 4.71 12.68 35.86
C GLU A 292 5.96 13.17 35.11
N LEU A 293 7.17 12.91 35.64
CA LEU A 293 8.43 13.41 35.06
C LEU A 293 9.25 12.30 34.37
N ASP A 294 8.72 11.08 34.30
CA ASP A 294 9.47 9.92 33.83
C ASP A 294 9.22 9.64 32.35
N ILE A 295 10.22 9.98 31.53
CA ILE A 295 10.28 9.72 30.09
C ILE A 295 11.19 8.49 29.82
N ALA A 296 11.62 7.76 30.86
CA ALA A 296 12.56 6.65 30.68
C ALA A 296 11.89 5.44 30.02
N SER A 297 12.54 4.89 29.00
CA SER A 297 12.14 3.63 28.39
C SER A 297 12.38 2.47 29.36
N LEU A 298 11.51 1.46 29.33
CA LEU A 298 11.56 0.30 30.22
C LEU A 298 12.92 -0.42 30.22
N GLY A 299 13.66 -0.38 29.10
CA GLY A 299 14.92 -1.11 28.93
C GLY A 299 14.70 -2.63 28.80
N ALA A 300 15.78 -3.41 28.84
CA ALA A 300 15.69 -4.87 28.83
C ALA A 300 15.16 -5.37 30.18
N VAL A 301 14.19 -6.27 30.17
CA VAL A 301 13.60 -6.91 31.37
C VAL A 301 14.15 -8.32 31.50
N SER A 302 14.65 -8.69 32.68
CA SER A 302 15.14 -10.04 32.95
C SER A 302 14.00 -11.01 33.26
N GLU A 303 14.25 -12.31 33.07
CA GLU A 303 13.30 -13.36 33.44
C GLU A 303 12.91 -13.30 34.92
N ASP A 304 13.85 -13.01 35.81
CA ASP A 304 13.59 -12.90 37.26
C ASP A 304 12.64 -11.74 37.57
N GLU A 305 12.83 -10.58 36.92
CA GLU A 305 11.92 -9.43 37.08
C GLU A 305 10.53 -9.72 36.52
N TRP A 306 10.43 -10.38 35.36
CA TRP A 306 9.14 -10.84 34.86
C TRP A 306 8.43 -11.70 35.90
N ARG A 307 9.12 -12.67 36.48
CA ARG A 307 8.54 -13.60 37.47
C ARG A 307 8.20 -12.93 38.80
N GLU A 308 8.98 -11.94 39.23
CA GLU A 308 8.76 -11.22 40.49
C GLU A 308 7.47 -10.39 40.47
N TYR A 309 7.21 -9.72 39.34
CA TYR A 309 6.06 -8.82 39.18
C TYR A 309 4.87 -9.46 38.45
N TRP A 310 5.01 -10.67 37.90
CA TRP A 310 3.90 -11.37 37.25
C TRP A 310 2.79 -11.67 38.26
N PRO A 311 1.51 -11.46 37.92
CA PRO A 311 0.41 -11.85 38.79
C PRO A 311 0.50 -13.35 39.08
N SER A 312 0.74 -13.72 40.34
CA SER A 312 0.51 -15.08 40.79
C SER A 312 -0.97 -15.38 40.69
N ASP A 313 -1.31 -16.63 40.37
CA ASP A 313 -2.66 -17.19 40.17
C ASP A 313 -3.54 -17.11 41.44
N THR A 314 -3.75 -15.88 41.89
CA THR A 314 -4.55 -15.42 43.01
C THR A 314 -5.60 -14.56 42.34
N ALA A 315 -6.84 -15.04 42.38
CA ALA A 315 -7.99 -14.37 41.79
C ALA A 315 -7.94 -12.85 42.01
N PRO A 316 -8.27 -12.03 41.01
CA PRO A 316 -8.18 -10.59 41.13
C PRO A 316 -9.09 -10.11 42.27
N ASP A 317 -8.53 -9.33 43.20
CA ASP A 317 -9.31 -8.40 44.01
C ASP A 317 -9.88 -7.38 43.01
N VAL A 318 -11.17 -7.54 42.71
CA VAL A 318 -11.99 -6.57 41.99
C VAL A 318 -12.19 -5.34 42.89
N ASP A 319 -11.19 -4.48 42.96
CA ASP A 319 -11.33 -3.08 43.37
C ASP A 319 -10.36 -2.18 42.61
N ALA A 320 -10.53 -2.14 41.30
CA ALA A 320 -10.14 -1.02 40.46
C ALA A 320 -11.14 -0.98 39.32
N THR A 321 -12.07 -0.03 39.39
CA THR A 321 -13.02 0.32 38.34
C THR A 321 -12.28 0.46 37.01
N ILE A 322 -12.47 -0.53 36.14
CA ILE A 322 -12.29 -0.37 34.70
C ILE A 322 -13.37 0.63 34.28
N ASP A 323 -12.97 1.70 33.59
CA ASP A 323 -13.89 2.62 32.94
C ASP A 323 -14.64 1.82 31.87
N ASP A 324 -15.90 1.49 32.13
CA ASP A 324 -16.79 0.75 31.21
C ASP A 324 -16.99 1.48 29.87
N ASP A 325 -16.64 2.78 29.79
CA ASP A 325 -16.80 3.63 28.61
C ASP A 325 -15.93 3.20 27.40
N PHE A 326 -14.88 2.38 27.57
CA PHE A 326 -14.03 1.97 26.43
C PHE A 326 -14.54 0.73 25.67
N LEU A 327 -15.43 -0.07 26.28
CA LEU A 327 -15.95 -1.30 25.67
C LEU A 327 -17.33 -1.10 25.02
N ASP A 328 -18.13 -0.15 25.50
CA ASP A 328 -19.42 0.20 24.90
C ASP A 328 -19.25 0.84 23.51
N ASP A 329 -18.19 1.63 23.29
CA ASP A 329 -17.90 2.28 21.98
C ASP A 329 -17.56 1.28 20.86
N ILE A 330 -17.14 0.05 21.20
CA ILE A 330 -16.84 -1.01 20.22
C ILE A 330 -18.07 -1.91 20.01
N ALA A 331 -18.94 -2.04 21.01
CA ALA A 331 -20.14 -2.88 20.94
C ALA A 331 -21.32 -2.19 20.24
N GLU A 332 -21.44 -0.85 20.31
CA GLU A 332 -22.50 -0.13 19.58
C GLU A 332 -22.32 -0.18 18.05
N ASP A 333 -21.09 -0.31 17.54
CA ASP A 333 -20.79 -0.33 16.10
C ASP A 333 -21.19 -1.66 15.42
N VAL A 334 -21.38 -2.74 16.20
CA VAL A 334 -21.80 -4.06 15.70
C VAL A 334 -23.29 -4.37 15.94
N ALA A 335 -23.98 -3.60 16.79
CA ALA A 335 -25.38 -3.85 17.12
C ALA A 335 -26.39 -3.13 16.18
N ALA A 336 -25.92 -2.33 15.22
CA ALA A 336 -26.78 -1.57 14.30
C ALA A 336 -27.28 -2.35 13.08
N GLU A 337 -27.02 -3.66 12.98
CA GLU A 337 -27.60 -4.54 11.96
C GLU A 337 -28.33 -5.71 12.62
N ASP A 338 -29.57 -5.47 13.05
CA ASP A 338 -30.56 -6.56 13.10
C ASP A 338 -31.87 -6.17 12.42
N ILE A 339 -32.30 -7.11 11.59
CA ILE A 339 -33.41 -7.07 10.65
C ILE A 339 -34.70 -7.21 11.45
N THR A 340 -35.59 -6.22 11.37
CA THR A 340 -36.98 -6.43 11.80
C THR A 340 -37.85 -6.80 10.61
N GLU A 341 -38.04 -8.10 10.43
CA GLU A 341 -39.16 -8.67 9.69
C GLU A 341 -40.24 -9.11 10.70
N ASP A 342 -41.47 -8.69 10.40
CA ASP A 342 -42.76 -9.35 10.66
C ASP A 342 -43.68 -8.84 11.80
N GLY A 343 -44.99 -8.78 11.47
CA GLY A 343 -46.07 -8.83 12.46
C GLY A 343 -47.23 -7.82 12.40
N ALA A 344 -48.03 -7.89 11.31
CA ALA A 344 -49.50 -7.83 11.17
C ALA A 344 -50.48 -7.06 12.13
N ASP A 345 -51.61 -6.68 11.47
CA ASP A 345 -52.99 -6.42 11.92
C ASP A 345 -53.38 -4.95 12.16
N ASP A 346 -54.52 -4.41 11.69
CA ASP A 346 -55.65 -4.82 10.85
C ASP A 346 -56.48 -3.53 10.68
N ASP A 347 -57.02 -3.20 9.50
CA ASP A 347 -58.33 -2.53 9.35
C ASP A 347 -58.69 -2.27 7.87
N VAL A 348 -59.92 -2.67 7.58
CA VAL A 348 -60.65 -2.78 6.32
C VAL A 348 -61.10 -1.42 5.79
N GLU A 349 -61.05 -1.19 4.46
CA GLU A 349 -62.20 -0.67 3.70
C GLU A 349 -62.07 -0.91 2.18
N ASP A 350 -63.18 -1.44 1.65
CA ASP A 350 -63.52 -1.79 0.27
C ASP A 350 -63.82 -0.51 -0.52
N ASP A 351 -63.28 -0.32 -1.73
CA ASP A 351 -64.03 0.38 -2.77
C ASP A 351 -63.57 0.05 -4.19
N VAL A 352 -64.55 -0.20 -5.04
CA VAL A 352 -64.46 -0.64 -6.43
C VAL A 352 -64.64 0.57 -7.34
N ALA A 353 -63.74 0.79 -8.30
CA ALA A 353 -64.06 1.55 -9.51
C ALA A 353 -63.13 1.19 -10.67
N ASP A 354 -63.76 0.73 -11.76
CA ASP A 354 -63.25 0.73 -13.14
C ASP A 354 -62.69 2.11 -13.54
N ASP A 355 -61.58 2.12 -14.29
CA ASP A 355 -61.51 2.95 -15.51
C ASP A 355 -60.45 2.41 -16.48
N ASP A 356 -60.86 2.32 -17.74
CA ASP A 356 -60.12 1.89 -18.92
C ASP A 356 -59.02 2.90 -19.30
N ALA A 357 -57.82 2.41 -19.65
CA ALA A 357 -56.96 3.09 -20.61
C ALA A 357 -55.95 2.13 -21.25
N GLU A 358 -56.23 1.79 -22.50
CA GLU A 358 -55.37 1.09 -23.45
C GLU A 358 -54.05 1.85 -23.71
N LEU A 359 -52.91 1.16 -23.61
CA LEU A 359 -51.70 1.50 -24.36
C LEU A 359 -51.02 0.21 -24.84
N GLU A 360 -51.21 -0.06 -26.14
CA GLU A 360 -50.53 -1.11 -26.89
C GLU A 360 -49.02 -0.82 -27.00
N VAL A 361 -48.18 -1.80 -26.68
CA VAL A 361 -46.81 -1.88 -27.19
C VAL A 361 -46.60 -3.29 -27.72
N GLU A 362 -46.43 -3.40 -29.05
CA GLU A 362 -46.18 -4.63 -29.78
C GLU A 362 -44.90 -5.32 -29.31
N MET A 363 -45.02 -6.55 -28.81
CA MET A 363 -43.88 -7.46 -28.64
C MET A 363 -43.56 -8.14 -29.96
N ASN A 364 -42.43 -7.77 -30.55
CA ASN A 364 -41.84 -8.48 -31.68
C ASN A 364 -41.08 -9.71 -31.17
N THR A 365 -41.62 -10.92 -31.41
CA THR A 365 -40.92 -12.19 -31.16
C THR A 365 -40.13 -12.62 -32.39
N GLU A 366 -38.80 -12.57 -32.32
CA GLU A 366 -37.91 -13.31 -33.25
C GLU A 366 -37.68 -14.75 -32.74
N PRO A 367 -37.53 -15.75 -33.65
CA PRO A 367 -37.32 -17.14 -33.27
C PRO A 367 -35.84 -17.44 -32.94
N ALA A 368 -35.65 -18.37 -32.00
CA ALA A 368 -34.33 -18.83 -31.53
C ALA A 368 -33.45 -19.41 -32.66
N PRO A 369 -32.12 -19.15 -32.66
CA PRO A 369 -31.20 -19.76 -33.61
C PRO A 369 -30.84 -21.21 -33.22
N ASP A 370 -30.66 -22.04 -34.25
CA ASP A 370 -30.29 -23.46 -34.20
C ASP A 370 -29.00 -23.74 -33.43
N ARG A 371 -28.99 -24.87 -32.69
CA ARG A 371 -27.82 -25.41 -31.99
C ARG A 371 -26.69 -25.75 -32.97
N ILE A 372 -25.53 -25.11 -32.78
CA ILE A 372 -24.26 -25.49 -33.42
C ILE A 372 -23.77 -26.81 -32.77
N PRO A 373 -23.31 -27.81 -33.55
CA PRO A 373 -22.78 -29.05 -32.98
C PRO A 373 -21.37 -28.84 -32.38
N GLU A 374 -21.13 -29.47 -31.24
CA GLU A 374 -19.85 -29.41 -30.51
C GLU A 374 -18.67 -29.96 -31.35
N PRO A 375 -17.47 -29.35 -31.26
CA PRO A 375 -16.29 -29.84 -31.97
C PRO A 375 -15.70 -31.09 -31.29
N SER A 376 -15.26 -32.04 -32.10
CA SER A 376 -14.55 -33.26 -31.67
C SER A 376 -13.20 -32.94 -30.99
N PRO A 377 -12.73 -33.78 -30.05
CA PRO A 377 -11.50 -33.52 -29.30
C PRO A 377 -10.27 -33.59 -30.21
N VAL A 378 -9.39 -32.60 -30.09
CA VAL A 378 -8.07 -32.58 -30.73
C VAL A 378 -7.09 -33.36 -29.85
N GLU A 379 -6.48 -34.42 -30.40
CA GLU A 379 -5.39 -35.16 -29.77
C GLU A 379 -4.13 -34.26 -29.70
N VAL A 380 -3.68 -33.95 -28.49
CA VAL A 380 -2.43 -33.23 -28.23
C VAL A 380 -1.29 -34.26 -28.16
N PRO A 381 -0.21 -34.13 -28.97
CA PRO A 381 0.91 -35.06 -28.87
C PRO A 381 1.73 -34.80 -27.60
N GLU A 382 2.12 -35.87 -26.90
CA GLU A 382 2.95 -35.80 -25.70
C GLU A 382 4.32 -35.13 -25.99
N PRO A 383 4.83 -34.27 -25.09
CA PRO A 383 6.13 -33.65 -25.26
C PRO A 383 7.25 -34.68 -25.09
N GLY A 384 8.11 -34.80 -26.09
CA GLY A 384 9.34 -35.60 -26.01
C GLY A 384 10.33 -35.07 -24.96
N PRO A 385 11.28 -35.89 -24.49
CA PRO A 385 12.20 -35.53 -23.44
C PRO A 385 13.11 -34.36 -23.85
N VAL A 386 13.18 -33.34 -22.99
CA VAL A 386 14.07 -32.18 -23.14
C VAL A 386 15.49 -32.60 -22.80
N GLU A 387 16.38 -32.58 -23.78
CA GLU A 387 17.82 -32.79 -23.60
C GLU A 387 18.43 -31.50 -23.04
N VAL A 388 18.87 -31.53 -21.78
CA VAL A 388 19.53 -30.41 -21.11
C VAL A 388 20.99 -30.37 -21.55
N PRO A 389 21.50 -29.28 -22.18
CA PRO A 389 22.90 -29.20 -22.54
C PRO A 389 23.77 -29.04 -21.28
N GLU A 390 24.82 -29.86 -21.16
CA GLU A 390 25.80 -29.75 -20.08
C GLU A 390 26.48 -28.37 -20.08
N PRO A 391 26.71 -27.75 -18.91
CA PRO A 391 27.37 -26.46 -18.83
C PRO A 391 28.84 -26.56 -19.28
N SER A 392 29.25 -25.64 -20.14
CA SER A 392 30.65 -25.49 -20.54
C SER A 392 31.53 -25.14 -19.32
N PRO A 393 32.75 -25.69 -19.20
CA PRO A 393 33.62 -25.40 -18.08
C PRO A 393 34.04 -23.93 -18.09
N VAL A 394 33.78 -23.23 -16.97
CA VAL A 394 34.22 -21.86 -16.72
C VAL A 394 35.71 -21.89 -16.38
N ASP A 395 36.50 -21.17 -17.16
CA ASP A 395 37.93 -20.98 -16.95
C ASP A 395 38.14 -20.08 -15.71
N VAL A 396 38.65 -20.66 -14.62
CA VAL A 396 38.95 -19.93 -13.38
C VAL A 396 40.33 -19.27 -13.52
N PRO A 397 40.45 -17.94 -13.47
CA PRO A 397 41.76 -17.30 -13.51
C PRO A 397 42.57 -17.62 -12.23
N GLU A 398 43.83 -18.02 -12.42
CA GLU A 398 44.81 -18.31 -11.38
C GLU A 398 45.00 -17.10 -10.43
N PRO A 399 45.11 -17.29 -9.10
CA PRO A 399 45.35 -16.19 -8.18
C PRO A 399 46.75 -15.59 -8.36
N ALA A 400 46.82 -14.25 -8.36
CA ALA A 400 48.07 -13.50 -8.44
C ALA A 400 49.01 -13.79 -7.26
N PRO A 401 50.34 -13.81 -7.47
CA PRO A 401 51.31 -14.10 -6.41
C PRO A 401 51.37 -13.00 -5.36
N ALA A 402 51.44 -13.40 -4.09
CA ALA A 402 51.52 -12.52 -2.93
C ALA A 402 52.82 -11.69 -2.89
N ASP A 403 52.68 -10.41 -2.55
CA ASP A 403 53.80 -9.50 -2.30
C ASP A 403 54.63 -9.89 -1.07
N PRO A 404 55.97 -9.73 -1.10
CA PRO A 404 56.83 -10.04 0.04
C PRO A 404 56.67 -9.02 1.19
N PRO A 405 56.90 -9.43 2.45
CA PRO A 405 56.68 -8.58 3.61
C PRO A 405 57.69 -7.43 3.68
N ALA A 406 57.19 -6.24 4.00
CA ALA A 406 57.96 -5.02 4.20
C ALA A 406 59.01 -5.18 5.32
N ALA A 407 60.26 -4.84 5.00
CA ALA A 407 61.36 -4.77 5.95
C ALA A 407 61.14 -3.62 6.93
N GLY A 408 61.24 -3.92 8.23
CA GLY A 408 61.12 -2.94 9.30
C GLY A 408 62.26 -1.92 9.30
N GLU A 409 61.89 -0.65 9.38
CA GLU A 409 62.83 0.42 9.71
C GLU A 409 62.98 0.56 11.23
N VAL A 410 64.22 0.42 11.65
CA VAL A 410 64.73 0.59 13.00
C VAL A 410 64.73 2.09 13.33
N SER A 411 63.97 2.49 14.34
CA SER A 411 64.02 3.83 14.92
C SER A 411 65.27 3.96 15.81
N THR A 412 66.20 4.82 15.41
CA THR A 412 67.36 5.26 16.20
C THR A 412 67.26 6.73 16.57
N ALA A 413 67.71 7.02 17.80
CA ALA A 413 68.21 8.29 18.36
C ALA A 413 67.16 9.32 18.82
N GLU A 414 66.99 9.52 20.13
CA GLU A 414 67.81 10.40 21.01
C GLU A 414 67.61 11.90 20.73
N ARG A 415 66.82 12.59 21.56
CA ARG A 415 67.28 13.45 22.67
C ARG A 415 66.13 14.13 23.40
#